data_AF-A0AA35M444-F1
#
_entry.id   AF-A0AA35M444-F1
#
_cell.length_a   1.000
_cell.length_b   1.000
_cell.length_c   1.000
_cell.angle_alpha   90.00
_cell.angle_beta   90.00
_cell.angle_gamma   90.00
#
_symmetry.space_group_name_H-M   'P 1'
#
loop_
_entity.id
_entity.type
_entity.pdbx_description
1 polymer ?
#
loop_
_entity_poly.entity_id
_entity_poly.type
_entity_poly.pdbx_seq_one_letter_code
_entity_poly.pdbx_strand_id
1 'polypeptide(L)'
;MDRLGRLFITIGGFLTGSKTKRNNPTTETQEVTNNPSEKNAKALEARKFDPSEWEPVNDLPPYQEREQNALRSAPTPELATTSAVEPTNLCIKEATSAPVAWIQHPSEPSFLICGRCYVDHIANTSLNKEFVLFRPVDRKRRFCQFKRLDMTLRVWNQAVSEGSMEKFISHIIWARTVRDCPKSSSRAPGDIWYASADFPEFTVCEECYEDRIASTGFATHFERQVRQSKTYCKAHCRYVTRLLKMDSTLPSSWDEFVTKTKERFNLPACPLHELKPGKLAKKATWYQCFVVSQPYFFCGACYHSFFVGTRAENDFTRVEKLPKGGRCMATSRFRAVITAAEEKDDYHLLYNALNEGAEWPECEPKGVSNTTWFTFPGNVHRSYAICGRCYHGNLKPQGMGDYFIPKTDVRKGENVVCWRNYYHPASVRHGEMLSEALIFGDPSRLYEFINEHPKRQGCRGAKTGRGANQRWWGWDKMRICDACYHGGSMTQKSIVKKFQLRGERDPMERKCDLASHSLRWLFMERDVTKLLEYADSRAST
;
A
#
# COMPACT_ATOMS: atom_id res chain seq x y z
N MET A 1 -43.49 -25.25 39.84
CA MET A 1 -43.16 -23.81 39.92
C MET A 1 -42.48 -23.41 38.62
N ASP A 2 -43.15 -23.56 37.48
CA ASP A 2 -44.19 -22.65 36.94
C ASP A 2 -43.63 -21.27 36.59
N ARG A 3 -43.27 -21.05 35.31
CA ARG A 3 -44.20 -20.47 34.31
C ARG A 3 -43.52 -20.32 32.95
N LEU A 4 -43.97 -21.16 32.02
CA LEU A 4 -43.95 -20.90 30.58
C LEU A 4 -45.04 -19.88 30.25
N GLY A 5 -44.72 -18.89 29.42
CA GLY A 5 -45.67 -17.96 28.83
C GLY A 5 -45.44 -17.84 27.34
N ARG A 6 -46.21 -18.60 26.55
CA ARG A 6 -46.50 -18.31 25.14
C ARG A 6 -47.59 -17.25 25.09
N LEU A 7 -47.50 -16.27 24.18
CA LEU A 7 -48.68 -15.79 23.47
C LEU A 7 -48.31 -15.15 22.12
N PHE A 8 -49.26 -15.34 21.21
CA PHE A 8 -49.33 -15.09 19.77
C PHE A 8 -49.57 -13.61 19.39
N ILE A 9 -49.87 -13.43 18.10
CA ILE A 9 -50.65 -12.36 17.42
C ILE A 9 -49.71 -11.26 16.84
N THR A 10 -49.77 -10.81 15.58
CA THR A 10 -50.86 -10.68 14.59
C THR A 10 -50.30 -10.55 13.17
N ILE A 11 -51.06 -11.09 12.21
CA ILE A 11 -50.99 -10.82 10.77
C ILE A 11 -51.71 -9.49 10.49
N GLY A 12 -51.11 -8.61 9.68
CA GLY A 12 -51.75 -7.41 9.16
C GLY A 12 -51.09 -7.00 7.85
N GLY A 13 -51.74 -7.33 6.73
CA GLY A 13 -51.36 -6.84 5.40
C GLY A 13 -51.96 -5.46 5.14
N PHE A 14 -51.35 -4.69 4.24
CA PHE A 14 -52.04 -3.63 3.50
C PHE A 14 -51.38 -3.38 2.13
N LEU A 15 -52.16 -3.73 1.11
CA LEU A 15 -52.42 -3.07 -0.17
C LEU A 15 -51.29 -2.69 -1.14
N THR A 16 -51.37 -3.40 -2.26
CA THR A 16 -51.11 -3.03 -3.66
C THR A 16 -51.68 -1.65 -4.06
N GLY A 17 -50.94 -0.95 -4.92
CA GLY A 17 -51.46 0.20 -5.68
C GLY A 17 -50.57 0.51 -6.89
N SER A 18 -50.89 -0.10 -8.03
CA SER A 18 -50.45 0.35 -9.36
C SER A 18 -51.42 1.42 -9.88
N LYS A 19 -50.89 2.33 -10.71
CA LYS A 19 -51.52 3.16 -11.77
C LYS A 19 -50.69 4.44 -11.92
N THR A 20 -50.45 5.08 -13.05
CA THR A 20 -50.60 4.86 -14.50
C THR A 20 -50.08 6.16 -15.13
N LYS A 21 -49.53 6.07 -16.34
CA LYS A 21 -49.30 7.18 -17.30
C LYS A 21 -50.46 8.17 -17.43
N ARG A 22 -50.12 9.41 -17.80
CA ARG A 22 -50.76 10.39 -18.72
C ARG A 22 -50.36 11.79 -18.25
N ASN A 23 -50.18 12.84 -19.02
CA ASN A 23 -50.06 13.12 -20.46
C ASN A 23 -49.51 14.57 -20.48
N ASN A 24 -48.80 14.91 -21.56
CA ASN A 24 -48.51 16.30 -21.92
C ASN A 24 -49.79 17.16 -22.00
N PRO A 25 -49.63 18.48 -21.90
CA PRO A 25 -49.95 19.28 -23.08
C PRO A 25 -48.83 20.25 -23.47
N THR A 26 -48.65 20.31 -24.79
CA THR A 26 -48.00 21.33 -25.61
C THR A 26 -48.59 22.73 -25.40
N THR A 27 -47.74 23.75 -25.28
CA THR A 27 -47.91 25.03 -26.01
C THR A 27 -46.58 25.81 -26.18
N GLU A 28 -46.25 26.03 -27.45
CA GLU A 28 -45.70 27.25 -28.08
C GLU A 28 -44.44 27.95 -27.54
N THR A 29 -43.33 27.64 -28.22
CA THR A 29 -42.37 28.55 -28.87
C THR A 29 -42.44 30.06 -28.58
N GLN A 30 -41.40 30.55 -27.90
CA GLN A 30 -40.72 31.80 -28.27
C GLN A 30 -39.21 31.55 -28.36
N GLU A 31 -38.67 31.73 -29.55
CA GLU A 31 -37.24 31.69 -29.86
C GLU A 31 -36.53 32.89 -29.22
N VAL A 32 -35.57 32.62 -28.34
CA VAL A 32 -34.47 33.55 -28.05
C VAL A 32 -33.18 32.73 -28.06
N THR A 33 -32.52 32.71 -29.23
CA THR A 33 -31.20 32.11 -29.43
C THR A 33 -30.13 33.06 -28.89
N ASN A 34 -29.59 32.79 -27.71
CA ASN A 34 -28.34 33.39 -27.25
C ASN A 34 -27.30 32.27 -27.09
N ASN A 35 -26.52 32.07 -28.16
CA ASN A 35 -25.41 31.13 -28.20
C ASN A 35 -24.09 31.88 -27.90
N PRO A 36 -23.39 31.66 -26.78
CA PRO A 36 -22.15 32.35 -26.44
C PRO A 36 -20.89 31.73 -27.09
N SER A 37 -21.00 31.21 -28.31
CA SER A 37 -19.91 30.46 -28.97
C SER A 37 -19.20 31.18 -30.12
N GLU A 38 -19.53 32.44 -30.45
CA GLU A 38 -18.90 33.15 -31.58
C GLU A 38 -17.94 34.28 -31.23
N LYS A 39 -17.76 34.63 -29.94
CA LYS A 39 -16.81 35.70 -29.56
C LYS A 39 -15.35 35.26 -29.34
N ASN A 40 -15.05 33.97 -29.40
CA ASN A 40 -13.67 33.45 -29.22
C ASN A 40 -13.04 32.87 -30.50
N ALA A 41 -13.69 32.96 -31.66
CA ALA A 41 -13.19 32.40 -32.92
C ALA A 41 -12.48 33.41 -33.85
N LYS A 42 -12.24 34.66 -33.40
CA LYS A 42 -11.57 35.70 -34.21
C LYS A 42 -10.27 36.27 -33.60
N ALA A 43 -9.71 35.62 -32.58
CA ALA A 43 -8.43 36.02 -31.97
C ALA A 43 -7.30 35.01 -32.20
N LEU A 44 -7.45 34.08 -33.14
CA LEU A 44 -6.48 33.01 -33.36
C LEU A 44 -6.15 32.80 -34.84
N GLU A 45 -5.80 33.86 -35.56
CA GLU A 45 -5.09 33.73 -36.84
C GLU A 45 -4.18 34.95 -37.07
N ALA A 46 -2.99 34.68 -37.60
CA ALA A 46 -1.88 35.60 -37.89
C ALA A 46 -0.89 35.93 -36.74
N ARG A 47 -0.11 34.93 -36.31
CA ARG A 47 1.36 35.11 -36.21
C ARG A 47 2.02 34.00 -37.03
N LYS A 48 2.39 34.31 -38.26
CA LYS A 48 3.32 33.50 -39.04
C LYS A 48 4.68 33.62 -38.34
N PHE A 49 5.24 32.48 -37.97
CA PHE A 49 6.59 32.36 -37.46
C PHE A 49 7.58 32.81 -38.54
N ASP A 50 8.39 33.82 -38.24
CA ASP A 50 9.50 34.29 -39.09
C ASP A 50 10.78 33.57 -38.66
N PRO A 51 11.34 32.67 -39.49
CA PRO A 51 12.56 31.93 -39.16
C PRO A 51 13.83 32.81 -39.13
N SER A 52 13.76 34.10 -39.49
CA SER A 52 14.90 35.01 -39.49
C SER A 52 15.16 35.72 -38.16
N GLU A 53 14.27 35.58 -37.16
CA GLU A 53 14.44 36.16 -35.82
C GLU A 53 15.11 35.20 -34.81
N TRP A 54 15.64 34.06 -35.27
CA TRP A 54 16.38 33.13 -34.40
C TRP A 54 17.88 33.44 -34.45
N GLU A 55 18.35 34.30 -33.55
CA GLU A 55 19.78 34.33 -33.21
C GLU A 55 20.14 33.07 -32.41
N PRO A 56 21.14 32.28 -32.84
CA PRO A 56 21.60 31.14 -32.07
C PRO A 56 22.24 31.65 -30.78
N VAL A 57 21.59 31.36 -29.64
CA VAL A 57 22.23 31.48 -28.33
C VAL A 57 23.26 30.35 -28.21
N ASN A 58 24.43 30.56 -28.81
CA ASN A 58 25.64 29.84 -28.50
C ASN A 58 26.13 30.35 -27.15
N ASP A 59 25.79 29.62 -26.08
CA ASP A 59 26.58 29.41 -24.85
C ASP A 59 25.66 28.99 -23.70
N LEU A 60 25.20 27.74 -23.76
CA LEU A 60 24.82 27.00 -22.56
C LEU A 60 25.67 25.72 -22.55
N PRO A 61 26.54 25.51 -21.55
CA PRO A 61 27.33 24.29 -21.48
C PRO A 61 26.38 23.08 -21.33
N PRO A 62 26.70 21.94 -21.96
CA PRO A 62 25.84 20.77 -21.94
C PRO A 62 25.55 20.37 -20.49
N TYR A 63 24.29 20.03 -20.21
CA TYR A 63 23.79 19.58 -18.91
C TYR A 63 24.70 18.53 -18.21
N GLN A 64 25.45 17.74 -18.99
CA GLN A 64 26.43 16.76 -18.52
C GLN A 64 27.66 17.39 -17.83
N GLU A 65 28.07 18.60 -18.20
CA GLU A 65 29.24 19.28 -17.64
C GLU A 65 28.94 19.90 -16.27
N ARG A 66 27.67 20.25 -15.99
CA ARG A 66 27.24 20.70 -14.64
C ARG A 66 27.18 19.57 -13.62
N GLU A 67 26.75 18.36 -14.01
CA GLU A 67 26.83 17.18 -13.14
C GLU A 67 28.28 16.77 -12.89
N GLN A 68 29.13 16.81 -13.92
CA GLN A 68 30.57 16.51 -13.79
C GLN A 68 31.34 17.57 -12.99
N ASN A 69 31.01 18.86 -13.11
CA ASN A 69 31.66 19.92 -12.33
C ASN A 69 31.18 19.96 -10.87
N ALA A 70 29.94 19.55 -10.57
CA ALA A 70 29.48 19.35 -9.19
C ALA A 70 30.18 18.16 -8.50
N LEU A 71 30.60 17.14 -9.27
CA LEU A 71 31.44 16.03 -8.81
C LEU A 71 32.90 16.45 -8.54
N ARG A 72 33.43 17.45 -9.25
CA ARG A 72 34.83 17.93 -9.11
C ARG A 72 35.07 18.83 -7.89
N SER A 73 34.02 19.44 -7.35
CA SER A 73 34.09 20.30 -6.16
C SER A 73 33.60 19.60 -4.89
N ALA A 74 33.26 18.30 -4.98
CA ALA A 74 32.78 17.55 -3.83
C ALA A 74 33.95 17.30 -2.87
N PRO A 75 33.77 17.49 -1.54
CA PRO A 75 34.74 17.00 -0.57
C PRO A 75 35.01 15.52 -0.82
N THR A 76 36.23 15.08 -0.53
CA THR A 76 36.66 13.68 -0.67
C THR A 76 35.56 12.75 -0.15
N PRO A 77 35.10 11.75 -0.95
CA PRO A 77 34.03 10.86 -0.53
C PRO A 77 34.34 10.27 0.84
N GLU A 78 33.49 10.54 1.82
CA GLU A 78 33.63 10.01 3.17
C GLU A 78 33.44 8.50 3.11
N LEU A 79 34.45 7.73 3.51
CA LEU A 79 34.36 6.28 3.61
C LEU A 79 33.22 5.90 4.54
N ALA A 80 32.39 4.94 4.12
CA ALA A 80 31.40 4.36 5.00
C ALA A 80 32.13 3.50 6.04
N THR A 81 32.49 4.08 7.18
CA THR A 81 32.99 3.32 8.34
C THR A 81 31.82 3.02 9.27
N THR A 82 31.91 1.95 10.07
CA THR A 82 30.85 1.59 11.03
C THR A 82 30.54 2.69 12.03
N SER A 83 31.52 3.52 12.38
CA SER A 83 31.34 4.66 13.29
C SER A 83 30.67 5.88 12.62
N ALA A 84 30.72 5.99 11.30
CA ALA A 84 30.13 7.09 10.54
C ALA A 84 28.70 6.77 10.02
N VAL A 85 28.31 5.50 10.02
CA VAL A 85 26.99 5.03 9.59
C VAL A 85 26.06 4.91 10.78
N GLU A 86 25.02 5.75 10.83
CA GLU A 86 23.91 5.58 11.76
C GLU A 86 22.93 4.52 11.21
N PRO A 87 22.84 3.31 11.79
CA PRO A 87 21.93 2.30 11.29
C PRO A 87 20.49 2.67 11.64
N THR A 88 19.61 2.50 10.67
CA THR A 88 18.17 2.43 10.92
C THR A 88 17.83 1.14 11.68
N ASN A 89 16.71 1.11 12.40
CA ASN A 89 16.24 -0.11 13.08
C ASN A 89 15.86 -1.20 12.09
N LEU A 90 15.30 -0.81 10.94
CA LEU A 90 14.85 -1.71 9.88
C LEU A 90 15.40 -1.27 8.52
N CYS A 91 15.40 -2.21 7.56
CA CYS A 91 15.69 -1.88 6.17
C CYS A 91 14.62 -0.93 5.59
N ILE A 92 15.05 0.12 4.90
CA ILE A 92 14.18 1.11 4.25
C ILE A 92 13.63 0.51 2.94
N LYS A 93 12.62 -0.35 3.03
CA LYS A 93 12.02 -1.04 1.85
C LYS A 93 11.10 -0.14 1.01
N GLU A 94 10.55 0.90 1.62
CA GLU A 94 9.64 1.84 0.97
C GLU A 94 10.31 3.21 0.80
N ALA A 95 9.98 3.91 -0.28
CA ALA A 95 10.63 5.17 -0.60
C ALA A 95 10.34 6.25 0.46
N THR A 96 11.38 6.80 1.08
CA THR A 96 11.31 7.84 2.12
C THR A 96 12.10 9.08 1.73
N SER A 97 11.62 10.26 2.13
CA SER A 97 12.33 11.54 2.01
C SER A 97 12.97 11.97 3.35
N ALA A 98 13.12 11.05 4.29
CA ALA A 98 13.81 11.31 5.54
C ALA A 98 15.29 11.63 5.29
N PRO A 99 15.88 12.57 6.08
CA PRO A 99 17.27 12.96 5.95
C PRO A 99 18.18 11.89 6.57
N VAL A 100 18.28 10.74 5.92
CA VAL A 100 19.18 9.66 6.33
C VAL A 100 20.41 9.58 5.45
N ALA A 101 21.51 9.13 6.03
CA ALA A 101 22.69 8.77 5.28
C ALA A 101 22.45 7.46 4.51
N TRP A 102 22.88 7.44 3.26
CA TRP A 102 22.88 6.28 2.39
C TRP A 102 24.31 5.84 2.14
N ILE A 103 24.47 4.57 1.82
CA ILE A 103 25.75 4.00 1.44
C ILE A 103 25.66 3.67 -0.05
N GLN A 104 26.72 3.96 -0.80
CA GLN A 104 26.81 3.72 -2.23
C GLN A 104 28.20 3.22 -2.61
N HIS A 105 28.29 2.54 -3.74
CA HIS A 105 29.57 2.22 -4.37
C HIS A 105 29.89 3.31 -5.41
N PRO A 106 31.13 3.85 -5.48
CA PRO A 106 31.47 4.93 -6.42
C PRO A 106 31.19 4.61 -7.90
N SER A 107 31.32 3.34 -8.31
CA SER A 107 31.03 2.92 -9.70
C SER A 107 29.54 2.91 -10.05
N GLU A 108 28.64 2.90 -9.06
CA GLU A 108 27.20 2.99 -9.28
C GLU A 108 26.53 3.79 -8.13
N PRO A 109 26.69 5.12 -8.11
CA PRO A 109 26.21 5.98 -7.01
C PRO A 109 24.68 5.95 -6.85
N SER A 110 23.96 5.52 -7.88
CA SER A 110 22.50 5.51 -7.81
C SER A 110 21.93 4.20 -7.23
N PHE A 111 22.78 3.21 -6.93
CA PHE A 111 22.43 2.04 -6.14
C PHE A 111 22.62 2.33 -4.63
N LEU A 112 21.50 2.58 -3.95
CA LEU A 112 21.51 3.06 -2.57
C LEU A 112 21.29 1.93 -1.56
N ILE A 113 22.11 1.91 -0.52
CA ILE A 113 22.07 0.94 0.58
C ILE A 113 21.75 1.71 1.87
N CYS A 114 20.75 1.29 2.64
CA CYS A 114 20.47 1.91 3.94
C CYS A 114 21.45 1.42 5.01
N GLY A 115 21.65 2.22 6.06
CA GLY A 115 22.53 1.89 7.19
C GLY A 115 22.30 0.51 7.79
N ARG A 116 21.04 0.07 7.98
CA ARG A 116 20.74 -1.28 8.50
C ARG A 116 21.34 -2.40 7.63
N CYS A 117 21.10 -2.37 6.31
CA CYS A 117 21.65 -3.37 5.39
C CYS A 117 23.18 -3.31 5.31
N TYR A 118 23.76 -2.12 5.38
CA TYR A 118 25.21 -1.98 5.43
C TYR A 118 25.78 -2.65 6.69
N VAL A 119 25.24 -2.35 7.86
CA VAL A 119 25.70 -2.96 9.13
C VAL A 119 25.46 -4.47 9.15
N ASP A 120 24.31 -4.94 8.65
CA ASP A 120 23.96 -6.37 8.65
C ASP A 120 24.85 -7.21 7.72
N HIS A 121 25.25 -6.66 6.57
CA HIS A 121 25.78 -7.48 5.47
C HIS A 121 27.15 -7.05 4.95
N ILE A 122 27.56 -5.79 5.16
CA ILE A 122 28.72 -5.19 4.50
C ILE A 122 29.79 -4.77 5.51
N ALA A 123 29.40 -4.12 6.60
CA ALA A 123 30.29 -3.51 7.58
C ALA A 123 31.45 -4.41 8.06
N ASN A 124 31.17 -5.70 8.23
CA ASN A 124 32.13 -6.67 8.77
C ASN A 124 32.84 -7.51 7.69
N THR A 125 32.78 -7.10 6.41
CA THR A 125 33.49 -7.78 5.32
C THR A 125 34.74 -7.03 4.92
N SER A 126 35.67 -7.72 4.23
CA SER A 126 36.88 -7.10 3.67
C SER A 126 36.58 -6.04 2.60
N LEU A 127 35.40 -6.12 1.97
CA LEU A 127 34.95 -5.24 0.89
C LEU A 127 34.27 -3.97 1.39
N ASN A 128 34.16 -3.76 2.71
CA ASN A 128 33.47 -2.61 3.29
C ASN A 128 34.09 -1.26 2.88
N LYS A 129 35.40 -1.23 2.59
CA LYS A 129 36.18 -0.04 2.23
C LYS A 129 35.88 0.50 0.83
N GLU A 130 35.17 -0.29 0.01
CA GLU A 130 34.76 0.10 -1.35
C GLU A 130 33.51 0.98 -1.35
N PHE A 131 32.90 1.20 -0.18
CA PHE A 131 31.66 1.94 -0.04
C PHE A 131 31.87 3.32 0.57
N VAL A 132 31.12 4.29 0.08
CA VAL A 132 31.16 5.68 0.52
C VAL A 132 29.80 6.13 1.04
N LEU A 133 29.82 7.12 1.92
CA LEU A 133 28.65 7.71 2.51
C LEU A 133 28.07 8.79 1.59
N PHE A 134 26.75 8.80 1.46
CA PHE A 134 25.99 9.76 0.67
C PHE A 134 24.89 10.37 1.53
N ARG A 135 24.98 11.68 1.78
CA ARG A 135 23.97 12.45 2.50
C ARG A 135 23.21 13.34 1.53
N PRO A 136 22.01 12.93 1.08
CA PRO A 136 21.25 13.71 0.11
C PRO A 136 20.74 15.02 0.72
N VAL A 137 20.91 16.12 -0.01
CA VAL A 137 20.33 17.43 0.31
C VAL A 137 19.01 17.68 -0.42
N ASP A 138 18.73 16.90 -1.47
CA ASP A 138 17.46 16.94 -2.17
C ASP A 138 16.44 16.07 -1.42
N ARG A 139 15.28 16.62 -1.08
CA ARG A 139 14.20 15.91 -0.35
C ARG A 139 13.51 14.82 -1.22
N LYS A 140 14.22 14.25 -2.21
CA LYS A 140 13.74 13.18 -3.06
C LYS A 140 13.57 11.90 -2.24
N ARG A 141 12.53 11.15 -2.58
CA ARG A 141 12.22 9.88 -1.93
C ARG A 141 13.16 8.79 -2.44
N ARG A 142 13.76 8.04 -1.53
CA ARG A 142 14.75 6.97 -1.78
C ARG A 142 14.42 5.74 -0.95
N PHE A 143 14.83 4.56 -1.41
CA PHE A 143 14.69 3.30 -0.68
C PHE A 143 15.95 2.47 -0.86
N CYS A 144 16.13 1.49 0.01
CA CYS A 144 17.27 0.56 -0.02
C CYS A 144 17.10 -0.44 -1.17
N GLN A 145 18.10 -0.51 -2.05
CA GLN A 145 18.13 -1.45 -3.18
C GLN A 145 18.78 -2.79 -2.83
N PHE A 146 19.47 -2.88 -1.69
CA PHE A 146 20.23 -4.07 -1.30
C PHE A 146 19.38 -5.32 -1.07
N LYS A 147 18.19 -5.16 -0.46
CA LYS A 147 17.21 -6.25 -0.24
C LYS A 147 16.05 -6.21 -1.24
N ARG A 148 16.20 -5.48 -2.35
CA ARG A 148 15.15 -5.32 -3.37
C ARG A 148 14.96 -6.61 -4.17
N LEU A 149 16.06 -7.23 -4.55
CA LEU A 149 16.15 -8.48 -5.29
C LEU A 149 16.80 -9.55 -4.42
N ASP A 150 16.25 -10.76 -4.44
CA ASP A 150 16.80 -11.89 -3.68
C ASP A 150 18.21 -12.27 -4.20
N MET A 151 18.46 -12.09 -5.50
CA MET A 151 19.74 -12.30 -6.15
C MET A 151 20.85 -11.36 -5.64
N THR A 152 20.52 -10.13 -5.23
CA THR A 152 21.53 -9.18 -4.73
C THR A 152 22.32 -9.73 -3.55
N LEU A 153 21.64 -10.40 -2.62
CA LEU A 153 22.31 -10.97 -1.44
C LEU A 153 23.17 -12.19 -1.82
N ARG A 154 22.73 -12.99 -2.79
CA ARG A 154 23.51 -14.14 -3.31
C ARG A 154 24.79 -13.68 -4.00
N VAL A 155 24.68 -12.73 -4.92
CA VAL A 155 25.85 -12.16 -5.63
C VAL A 155 26.78 -11.43 -4.65
N TRP A 156 26.23 -10.74 -3.65
CA TRP A 156 27.03 -10.14 -2.58
C TRP A 156 27.83 -11.18 -1.80
N ASN A 157 27.19 -12.25 -1.34
CA ASN A 157 27.89 -13.30 -0.59
C ASN A 157 28.99 -13.96 -1.43
N GLN A 158 28.76 -14.14 -2.74
CA GLN A 158 29.77 -14.61 -3.67
C GLN A 158 30.95 -13.62 -3.75
N ALA A 159 30.68 -12.33 -3.96
CA ALA A 159 31.71 -11.29 -4.00
C ALA A 159 32.59 -11.29 -2.73
N VAL A 160 31.97 -11.42 -1.55
CA VAL A 160 32.69 -11.52 -0.27
C VAL A 160 33.58 -12.78 -0.23
N SER A 161 33.07 -13.94 -0.65
CA SER A 161 33.86 -15.18 -0.67
C SER A 161 35.03 -15.15 -1.66
N GLU A 162 34.86 -14.48 -2.79
CA GLU A 162 35.87 -14.34 -3.85
C GLU A 162 36.83 -13.16 -3.59
N GLY A 163 36.50 -12.26 -2.66
CA GLY A 163 37.23 -11.02 -2.42
C GLY A 163 37.19 -10.04 -3.60
N SER A 164 36.17 -10.13 -4.46
CA SER A 164 36.07 -9.35 -5.70
C SER A 164 34.70 -8.69 -5.86
N MET A 165 34.70 -7.40 -6.19
CA MET A 165 33.48 -6.61 -6.43
C MET A 165 32.93 -6.73 -7.84
N GLU A 166 33.67 -7.34 -8.78
CA GLU A 166 33.34 -7.29 -10.22
C GLU A 166 31.92 -7.78 -10.53
N LYS A 167 31.57 -9.01 -10.10
CA LYS A 167 30.24 -9.59 -10.31
C LYS A 167 29.14 -8.80 -9.60
N PHE A 168 29.43 -8.27 -8.42
CA PHE A 168 28.48 -7.46 -7.67
C PHE A 168 28.20 -6.13 -8.37
N ILE A 169 29.23 -5.46 -8.89
CA ILE A 169 29.09 -4.22 -9.67
C ILE A 169 28.29 -4.49 -10.94
N SER A 170 28.60 -5.54 -11.70
CA SER A 170 27.83 -5.92 -12.88
C SER A 170 26.35 -6.18 -12.54
N HIS A 171 26.08 -6.86 -11.42
CA HIS A 171 24.72 -7.11 -10.95
C HIS A 171 23.97 -5.83 -10.58
N ILE A 172 24.57 -4.90 -9.83
CA ILE A 172 23.87 -3.67 -9.43
C ILE A 172 23.60 -2.74 -10.62
N ILE A 173 24.49 -2.72 -11.63
CA ILE A 173 24.26 -2.03 -12.90
C ILE A 173 23.06 -2.66 -13.63
N TRP A 174 23.04 -3.99 -13.77
CA TRP A 174 21.90 -4.69 -14.34
C TRP A 174 20.61 -4.40 -13.58
N ALA A 175 20.63 -4.50 -12.25
CA ALA A 175 19.47 -4.29 -11.37
C ALA A 175 18.87 -2.87 -11.47
N ARG A 176 19.63 -1.91 -11.99
CA ARG A 176 19.19 -0.55 -12.28
C ARG A 176 18.60 -0.36 -13.67
N THR A 177 19.10 -1.12 -14.64
CA THR A 177 18.61 -1.09 -16.03
C THR A 177 17.32 -1.90 -16.21
N VAL A 178 17.17 -2.99 -15.43
CA VAL A 178 15.96 -3.81 -15.47
C VAL A 178 14.77 -3.03 -14.93
N ARG A 179 13.64 -3.09 -15.65
CA ARG A 179 12.42 -2.40 -15.24
C ARG A 179 11.79 -3.11 -14.04
N ASP A 180 11.57 -2.35 -12.97
CA ASP A 180 10.87 -2.81 -11.75
C ASP A 180 9.59 -3.59 -12.06
N CYS A 181 9.43 -4.74 -11.41
CA CYS A 181 8.25 -5.57 -11.46
C CYS A 181 6.98 -4.72 -11.23
N PRO A 182 5.93 -4.90 -12.05
CA PRO A 182 4.71 -4.10 -11.90
C PRO A 182 3.90 -4.52 -10.66
N LYS A 183 4.36 -5.54 -9.93
CA LYS A 183 3.72 -6.07 -8.72
C LYS A 183 2.27 -6.48 -9.01
N SER A 184 1.31 -5.87 -8.31
CA SER A 184 -0.13 -6.08 -8.51
C SER A 184 -0.72 -5.27 -9.65
N SER A 185 0.06 -4.36 -10.25
CA SER A 185 -0.34 -3.62 -11.45
C SER A 185 0.00 -4.40 -12.71
N SER A 186 -0.63 -4.00 -13.80
CA SER A 186 -0.33 -4.51 -15.13
C SER A 186 0.62 -3.60 -15.88
N ARG A 187 1.39 -4.13 -16.83
CA ARG A 187 2.08 -3.32 -17.83
C ARG A 187 1.26 -3.16 -19.11
N ALA A 188 1.53 -2.06 -19.80
CA ALA A 188 1.03 -1.83 -21.15
C ALA A 188 1.65 -2.84 -22.14
N PRO A 189 1.06 -3.00 -23.33
CA PRO A 189 1.64 -3.79 -24.41
C PRO A 189 3.07 -3.35 -24.77
N GLY A 190 3.90 -4.28 -25.26
CA GLY A 190 5.25 -4.00 -25.76
C GLY A 190 6.39 -4.29 -24.78
N ASP A 191 6.06 -4.63 -23.52
CA ASP A 191 7.06 -5.03 -22.53
C ASP A 191 7.52 -6.49 -22.71
N ILE A 192 8.73 -6.78 -22.21
CA ILE A 192 9.32 -8.12 -22.17
C ILE A 192 8.70 -8.92 -21.02
N TRP A 193 8.29 -10.14 -21.36
CA TRP A 193 7.73 -11.12 -20.44
C TRP A 193 8.33 -12.50 -20.71
N TYR A 194 8.26 -13.36 -19.71
CA TYR A 194 8.58 -14.77 -19.79
C TYR A 194 7.31 -15.55 -19.49
N ALA A 195 7.00 -16.57 -20.29
CA ALA A 195 5.97 -17.53 -19.94
C ALA A 195 6.32 -18.91 -20.48
N SER A 196 5.67 -19.92 -19.93
CA SER A 196 5.80 -21.30 -20.36
C SER A 196 4.68 -21.69 -21.30
N ALA A 197 4.97 -22.53 -22.30
CA ALA A 197 3.96 -23.11 -23.18
C ALA A 197 2.98 -24.01 -22.41
N ASP A 198 3.45 -24.69 -21.36
CA ASP A 198 2.64 -25.61 -20.54
C ASP A 198 1.75 -24.88 -19.52
N PHE A 199 2.07 -23.60 -19.26
CA PHE A 199 1.33 -22.74 -18.36
C PHE A 199 1.27 -21.30 -18.89
N PRO A 200 0.61 -21.03 -20.04
CA PRO A 200 0.68 -19.74 -20.74
C PRO A 200 0.15 -18.56 -19.92
N GLU A 201 -0.79 -18.82 -19.01
CA GLU A 201 -1.32 -17.83 -18.10
C GLU A 201 -0.32 -17.43 -17.00
N PHE A 202 0.73 -18.20 -16.75
CA PHE A 202 1.80 -17.86 -15.81
C PHE A 202 2.86 -16.99 -16.46
N THR A 203 2.62 -15.68 -16.35
CA THR A 203 3.49 -14.65 -16.92
C THR A 203 4.40 -14.04 -15.85
N VAL A 204 5.66 -13.88 -16.21
CA VAL A 204 6.73 -13.38 -15.35
C VAL A 204 7.39 -12.20 -16.03
N CYS A 205 7.56 -11.09 -15.32
CA CYS A 205 8.30 -9.95 -15.87
C CYS A 205 9.80 -10.25 -15.83
N GLU A 206 10.58 -9.60 -16.71
CA GLU A 206 12.04 -9.77 -16.81
C GLU A 206 12.75 -9.74 -15.45
N GLU A 207 12.47 -8.75 -14.59
CA GLU A 207 13.06 -8.68 -13.26
C GLU A 207 12.81 -9.94 -12.41
N CYS A 208 11.56 -10.42 -12.33
CA CYS A 208 11.25 -11.59 -11.52
C CYS A 208 11.78 -12.89 -12.14
N TYR A 209 11.95 -12.93 -13.46
CA TYR A 209 12.56 -14.07 -14.13
C TYR A 209 14.04 -14.16 -13.75
N GLU A 210 14.79 -13.09 -13.97
CA GLU A 210 16.22 -13.06 -13.66
C GLU A 210 16.50 -13.22 -12.16
N ASP A 211 15.70 -12.59 -11.29
CA ASP A 211 15.90 -12.65 -9.84
C ASP A 211 15.65 -14.05 -9.23
N ARG A 212 14.72 -14.82 -9.80
CA ARG A 212 14.13 -15.99 -9.10
C ARG A 212 14.00 -17.27 -9.91
N ILE A 213 14.08 -17.19 -11.24
CA ILE A 213 13.80 -18.32 -12.13
C ILE A 213 15.04 -18.67 -12.95
N ALA A 214 15.77 -17.67 -13.47
CA ALA A 214 16.89 -17.86 -14.38
C ALA A 214 18.01 -18.76 -13.81
N SER A 215 18.18 -18.76 -12.50
CA SER A 215 19.17 -19.60 -11.79
C SER A 215 18.63 -20.97 -11.33
N THR A 216 17.37 -21.29 -11.63
CA THR A 216 16.72 -22.55 -11.27
C THR A 216 16.65 -23.50 -12.46
N GLY A 217 16.46 -24.80 -12.20
CA GLY A 217 16.15 -25.78 -13.26
C GLY A 217 14.85 -25.49 -14.03
N PHE A 218 14.01 -24.56 -13.56
CA PHE A 218 12.76 -24.20 -14.25
C PHE A 218 12.96 -23.19 -15.38
N ALA A 219 14.13 -22.55 -15.49
CA ALA A 219 14.41 -21.56 -16.54
C ALA A 219 14.13 -22.10 -17.95
N THR A 220 14.43 -23.38 -18.19
CA THR A 220 14.23 -24.06 -19.48
C THR A 220 12.77 -24.16 -19.93
N HIS A 221 11.81 -23.98 -19.02
CA HIS A 221 10.38 -24.00 -19.34
C HIS A 221 9.84 -22.64 -19.76
N PHE A 222 10.65 -21.57 -19.72
CA PHE A 222 10.22 -20.22 -20.03
C PHE A 222 10.80 -19.72 -21.34
N GLU A 223 9.93 -19.11 -22.14
CA GLU A 223 10.31 -18.41 -23.35
C GLU A 223 10.09 -16.91 -23.19
N ARG A 224 11.07 -16.15 -23.67
CA ARG A 224 11.00 -14.69 -23.75
C ARG A 224 10.03 -14.29 -24.84
N GLN A 225 9.09 -13.41 -24.50
CA GLN A 225 8.05 -12.94 -25.40
C GLN A 225 7.70 -11.48 -25.17
N VAL A 226 7.18 -10.83 -26.21
CA VAL A 226 6.61 -9.48 -26.12
C VAL A 226 5.09 -9.62 -26.07
N ARG A 227 4.46 -9.15 -24.99
CA ARG A 227 3.00 -9.26 -24.85
C ARG A 227 2.32 -8.05 -25.48
N GLN A 228 1.32 -8.32 -26.32
CA GLN A 228 0.50 -7.30 -26.98
C GLN A 228 -0.71 -6.87 -26.14
N SER A 229 -0.91 -7.49 -24.97
CA SER A 229 -2.02 -7.20 -24.07
C SER A 229 -1.55 -6.82 -22.68
N LYS A 230 -2.44 -6.17 -21.94
CA LYS A 230 -2.24 -5.79 -20.54
C LYS A 230 -1.96 -7.04 -19.69
N THR A 231 -0.75 -7.15 -19.14
CA THR A 231 -0.25 -8.37 -18.49
C THR A 231 0.22 -8.09 -17.05
N TYR A 232 0.08 -9.07 -16.14
CA TYR A 232 0.44 -8.98 -14.72
C TYR A 232 1.54 -9.97 -14.36
N CYS A 233 2.44 -9.64 -13.45
CA CYS A 233 3.47 -10.57 -13.02
C CYS A 233 2.95 -11.52 -11.93
N LYS A 234 2.81 -12.81 -12.28
CA LYS A 234 2.37 -13.84 -11.34
C LYS A 234 3.45 -14.29 -10.35
N ALA A 235 4.72 -14.12 -10.69
CA ALA A 235 5.85 -14.40 -9.78
C ALA A 235 5.91 -13.46 -8.56
N HIS A 236 5.25 -12.29 -8.62
CA HIS A 236 5.13 -11.38 -7.47
C HIS A 236 4.16 -11.89 -6.38
N CYS A 237 3.33 -12.90 -6.69
CA CYS A 237 2.48 -13.53 -5.68
C CYS A 237 3.37 -14.06 -4.53
N ARG A 238 3.10 -13.65 -3.28
CA ARG A 238 3.92 -14.06 -2.11
C ARG A 238 4.09 -15.57 -2.00
N TYR A 239 3.05 -16.34 -2.30
CA TYR A 239 3.11 -17.80 -2.31
C TYR A 239 4.12 -18.32 -3.36
N VAL A 240 4.03 -17.83 -4.59
CA VAL A 240 4.94 -18.22 -5.68
C VAL A 240 6.35 -17.75 -5.41
N THR A 241 6.51 -16.53 -4.89
CA THR A 241 7.80 -16.02 -4.41
C THR A 241 8.44 -16.97 -3.41
N ARG A 242 7.65 -17.50 -2.46
CA ARG A 242 8.14 -18.44 -1.45
C ARG A 242 8.56 -19.77 -2.08
N LEU A 243 7.74 -20.33 -2.98
CA LEU A 243 8.11 -21.55 -3.72
C LEU A 243 9.43 -21.39 -4.49
N LEU A 244 9.72 -20.19 -4.99
CA LEU A 244 10.95 -19.90 -5.76
C LEU A 244 12.13 -19.41 -4.91
N LYS A 245 11.96 -19.19 -3.59
CA LYS A 245 12.93 -18.42 -2.80
C LYS A 245 14.17 -19.20 -2.39
N MET A 246 14.13 -20.54 -2.33
CA MET A 246 15.23 -21.40 -1.89
C MET A 246 15.10 -22.84 -2.41
N ASP A 247 16.23 -23.53 -2.57
CA ASP A 247 16.30 -24.95 -2.98
C ASP A 247 15.45 -25.87 -2.07
N SER A 248 15.40 -25.58 -0.76
CA SER A 248 14.64 -26.38 0.21
C SER A 248 13.12 -26.26 0.08
N THR A 249 12.63 -25.21 -0.57
CA THR A 249 11.19 -24.98 -0.82
C THR A 249 10.83 -25.09 -2.29
N LEU A 250 11.84 -25.20 -3.17
CA LEU A 250 11.66 -25.36 -4.59
C LEU A 250 10.98 -26.72 -4.82
N PRO A 251 9.86 -26.75 -5.56
CA PRO A 251 9.25 -28.01 -5.95
C PRO A 251 10.27 -28.90 -6.67
N SER A 252 10.17 -30.21 -6.44
CA SER A 252 11.13 -31.18 -6.97
C SER A 252 11.07 -31.30 -8.50
N SER A 253 9.95 -30.87 -9.10
CA SER A 253 9.71 -30.88 -10.53
C SER A 253 8.91 -29.65 -10.99
N TRP A 254 8.98 -29.37 -12.29
CA TRP A 254 8.17 -28.34 -12.94
C TRP A 254 6.67 -28.59 -12.77
N ASP A 255 6.23 -29.84 -12.93
CA ASP A 255 4.80 -30.22 -12.80
C ASP A 255 4.25 -29.97 -11.39
N GLU A 256 5.06 -30.24 -10.37
CA GLU A 256 4.70 -29.94 -8.98
C GLU A 256 4.57 -28.43 -8.76
N PHE A 257 5.51 -27.64 -9.30
CA PHE A 257 5.44 -26.18 -9.28
C PHE A 257 4.19 -25.63 -9.97
N VAL A 258 3.88 -26.12 -11.18
CA VAL A 258 2.70 -25.73 -11.95
C VAL A 258 1.43 -26.08 -11.19
N THR A 259 1.33 -27.28 -10.63
CA THR A 259 0.16 -27.76 -9.87
C THR A 259 -0.11 -26.85 -8.67
N LYS A 260 0.88 -26.68 -7.78
CA LYS A 260 0.78 -25.81 -6.60
C LYS A 260 0.43 -24.37 -6.96
N THR A 261 1.02 -23.86 -8.04
CA THR A 261 0.76 -22.50 -8.51
C THR A 261 -0.65 -22.33 -9.06
N LYS A 262 -1.16 -23.29 -9.85
CA LYS A 262 -2.54 -23.32 -10.34
C LYS A 262 -3.55 -23.39 -9.19
N GLU A 263 -3.32 -24.24 -8.21
CA GLU A 263 -4.16 -24.31 -6.99
C GLU A 263 -4.29 -22.94 -6.35
N ARG A 264 -3.18 -22.22 -6.13
CA ARG A 264 -3.20 -20.88 -5.55
C ARG A 264 -4.00 -19.89 -6.41
N PHE A 265 -3.84 -19.90 -7.72
CA PHE A 265 -4.52 -18.95 -8.60
C PHE A 265 -6.00 -19.27 -8.82
N ASN A 266 -6.41 -20.52 -8.62
CA ASN A 266 -7.81 -20.94 -8.65
C ASN A 266 -8.58 -20.58 -7.36
N LEU A 267 -7.87 -20.21 -6.29
CA LEU A 267 -8.52 -19.73 -5.06
C LEU A 267 -9.19 -18.37 -5.28
N PRO A 268 -10.43 -18.18 -4.79
CA PRO A 268 -11.09 -16.88 -4.80
C PRO A 268 -10.24 -15.81 -4.12
N ALA A 269 -10.37 -14.56 -4.57
CA ALA A 269 -9.74 -13.42 -3.90
C ALA A 269 -10.15 -13.32 -2.41
N CYS A 270 -9.46 -12.49 -1.64
CA CYS A 270 -9.86 -12.27 -0.26
C CYS A 270 -11.20 -11.52 -0.20
N PRO A 271 -12.23 -12.03 0.52
CA PRO A 271 -13.53 -11.36 0.60
C PRO A 271 -13.47 -9.93 1.16
N LEU A 272 -12.45 -9.61 1.97
CA LEU A 272 -12.25 -8.27 2.53
C LEU A 272 -11.97 -7.19 1.47
N HIS A 273 -11.50 -7.58 0.28
CA HIS A 273 -11.07 -6.63 -0.75
C HIS A 273 -12.18 -6.35 -1.77
N GLU A 274 -13.32 -7.03 -1.70
CA GLU A 274 -14.41 -6.84 -2.66
C GLU A 274 -15.46 -5.83 -2.19
N LEU A 275 -16.11 -5.18 -3.15
CA LEU A 275 -17.27 -4.30 -2.94
C LEU A 275 -18.49 -5.05 -2.38
N LYS A 276 -18.58 -6.37 -2.60
CA LYS A 276 -19.70 -7.24 -2.16
C LYS A 276 -19.18 -8.48 -1.41
N PRO A 277 -18.59 -8.29 -0.21
CA PRO A 277 -17.87 -9.35 0.52
C PRO A 277 -18.70 -10.62 0.79
N GLY A 278 -20.02 -10.49 0.96
CA GLY A 278 -20.92 -11.60 1.29
C GLY A 278 -21.07 -12.69 0.21
N LYS A 279 -20.83 -12.39 -1.07
CA LYS A 279 -20.87 -13.40 -2.13
C LYS A 279 -19.59 -14.24 -2.16
N LEU A 280 -18.44 -13.59 -2.09
CA LEU A 280 -17.15 -14.27 -2.13
C LEU A 280 -16.87 -15.05 -0.86
N ALA A 281 -17.31 -14.55 0.30
CA ALA A 281 -17.17 -15.25 1.57
C ALA A 281 -17.80 -16.66 1.55
N LYS A 282 -18.88 -16.86 0.78
CA LYS A 282 -19.54 -18.18 0.61
C LYS A 282 -18.77 -19.14 -0.29
N LYS A 283 -17.93 -18.62 -1.20
CA LYS A 283 -17.11 -19.43 -2.13
C LYS A 283 -15.69 -19.67 -1.62
N ALA A 284 -15.23 -18.85 -0.68
CA ALA A 284 -13.90 -18.95 -0.14
C ALA A 284 -13.74 -20.26 0.67
N THR A 285 -12.57 -20.89 0.54
CA THR A 285 -12.10 -21.87 1.52
C THR A 285 -11.59 -21.12 2.75
N TRP A 286 -11.78 -21.70 3.94
CA TRP A 286 -11.44 -21.07 5.22
C TRP A 286 -10.48 -21.95 6.01
N TYR A 287 -9.58 -21.30 6.73
CA TYR A 287 -8.59 -21.91 7.61
C TYR A 287 -8.67 -21.26 8.98
N GLN A 288 -8.72 -22.06 10.04
CA GLN A 288 -8.76 -21.61 11.42
C GLN A 288 -7.41 -21.86 12.08
N CYS A 289 -6.85 -20.84 12.73
CA CYS A 289 -5.71 -20.99 13.63
C CYS A 289 -6.17 -21.63 14.95
N PHE A 290 -5.57 -22.75 15.36
CA PHE A 290 -5.98 -23.47 16.57
C PHE A 290 -5.03 -23.27 17.77
N VAL A 291 -3.89 -22.62 17.56
CA VAL A 291 -2.88 -22.32 18.61
C VAL A 291 -3.18 -21.01 19.38
N VAL A 292 -4.39 -20.47 19.21
CA VAL A 292 -4.85 -19.19 19.76
C VAL A 292 -6.16 -19.40 20.51
N SER A 293 -6.41 -18.57 21.53
CA SER A 293 -7.55 -18.74 22.44
C SER A 293 -8.91 -18.45 21.80
N GLN A 294 -8.93 -17.70 20.70
CA GLN A 294 -10.13 -17.36 19.95
C GLN A 294 -10.04 -17.90 18.52
N PRO A 295 -11.17 -18.32 17.91
CA PRO A 295 -11.16 -18.85 16.57
C PRO A 295 -10.87 -17.75 15.54
N TYR A 296 -9.64 -17.70 15.06
CA TYR A 296 -9.20 -16.75 14.03
C TYR A 296 -9.15 -17.40 12.65
N PHE A 297 -9.82 -16.77 11.68
CA PHE A 297 -10.02 -17.34 10.35
C PHE A 297 -9.24 -16.61 9.27
N PHE A 298 -8.72 -17.36 8.31
CA PHE A 298 -8.07 -16.85 7.11
C PHE A 298 -8.73 -17.49 5.89
N CYS A 299 -9.01 -16.70 4.85
CA CYS A 299 -9.44 -17.29 3.59
C CYS A 299 -8.27 -17.98 2.89
N GLY A 300 -8.55 -18.94 2.00
CA GLY A 300 -7.53 -19.72 1.30
C GLY A 300 -6.48 -18.85 0.61
N ALA A 301 -6.88 -17.77 -0.07
CA ALA A 301 -5.91 -16.87 -0.70
C ALA A 301 -4.92 -16.25 0.30
N CYS A 302 -5.39 -15.81 1.48
CA CYS A 302 -4.52 -15.28 2.51
C CYS A 302 -3.70 -16.38 3.17
N TYR A 303 -4.30 -17.53 3.48
CA TYR A 303 -3.60 -18.67 4.08
C TYR A 303 -2.39 -19.10 3.24
N HIS A 304 -2.59 -19.36 1.95
CA HIS A 304 -1.48 -19.70 1.05
C HIS A 304 -0.45 -18.57 0.92
N SER A 305 -0.90 -17.32 0.91
CA SER A 305 0.04 -16.19 0.74
C SER A 305 0.94 -15.96 1.95
N PHE A 306 0.53 -16.38 3.16
CA PHE A 306 1.24 -16.03 4.41
C PHE A 306 1.76 -17.22 5.22
N PHE A 307 1.19 -18.42 5.06
CA PHE A 307 1.47 -19.55 5.96
C PHE A 307 1.89 -20.82 5.22
N VAL A 308 1.39 -21.11 4.02
CA VAL A 308 1.82 -22.32 3.29
C VAL A 308 3.31 -22.22 2.93
N GLY A 309 4.06 -23.26 3.24
CA GLY A 309 5.51 -23.34 3.11
C GLY A 309 6.27 -22.60 4.22
N THR A 310 5.61 -22.27 5.33
CA THR A 310 6.25 -21.67 6.52
C THR A 310 6.06 -22.55 7.74
N ARG A 311 6.80 -22.28 8.82
CA ARG A 311 6.69 -23.04 10.09
C ARG A 311 5.29 -23.00 10.70
N ALA A 312 4.51 -21.98 10.36
CA ALA A 312 3.15 -21.80 10.84
C ALA A 312 2.09 -22.54 10.03
N GLU A 313 2.44 -23.20 8.91
CA GLU A 313 1.45 -23.87 8.05
C GLU A 313 0.56 -24.83 8.85
N ASN A 314 1.20 -25.65 9.69
CA ASN A 314 0.54 -26.70 10.46
C ASN A 314 -0.25 -26.18 11.67
N ASP A 315 -0.18 -24.88 11.98
CA ASP A 315 -0.94 -24.25 13.07
C ASP A 315 -2.38 -23.88 12.65
N PHE A 316 -2.76 -24.27 11.43
CA PHE A 316 -4.07 -24.02 10.85
C PHE A 316 -4.75 -25.31 10.42
N THR A 317 -6.07 -25.34 10.57
CA THR A 317 -6.91 -26.41 10.02
C THR A 317 -7.94 -25.84 9.05
N ARG A 318 -8.24 -26.59 7.98
CA ARG A 318 -9.29 -26.21 7.04
C ARG A 318 -10.66 -26.35 7.71
N VAL A 319 -11.52 -25.37 7.52
CA VAL A 319 -12.91 -25.40 8.00
C VAL A 319 -13.88 -25.27 6.83
N GLU A 320 -14.94 -26.07 6.84
CA GLU A 320 -15.90 -26.12 5.73
C GLU A 320 -16.79 -24.87 5.65
N LYS A 321 -17.16 -24.33 6.81
CA LYS A 321 -18.06 -23.18 6.92
C LYS A 321 -17.50 -22.17 7.90
N LEU A 322 -17.46 -20.91 7.46
CA LEU A 322 -17.15 -19.80 8.34
C LEU A 322 -18.30 -19.59 9.33
N PRO A 323 -18.03 -19.53 10.65
CA PRO A 323 -19.05 -19.20 11.64
C PRO A 323 -19.71 -17.84 11.36
N LYS A 324 -20.94 -17.67 11.85
CA LYS A 324 -21.68 -16.41 11.68
C LYS A 324 -20.88 -15.25 12.26
N GLY A 325 -20.62 -14.23 11.44
CA GLY A 325 -19.82 -13.07 11.83
C GLY A 325 -18.30 -13.24 11.69
N GLY A 326 -17.83 -14.44 11.35
CA GLY A 326 -16.43 -14.69 11.00
C GLY A 326 -16.00 -13.87 9.78
N ARG A 327 -14.71 -13.54 9.71
CA ARG A 327 -14.09 -12.83 8.60
C ARG A 327 -12.62 -13.19 8.51
N CYS A 328 -12.01 -12.96 7.34
CA CYS A 328 -10.58 -13.14 7.18
C CYS A 328 -9.83 -12.18 8.11
N MET A 329 -8.79 -12.66 8.79
CA MET A 329 -8.01 -11.88 9.74
C MET A 329 -6.80 -11.20 9.13
N ALA A 330 -6.42 -11.56 7.90
CA ALA A 330 -5.38 -10.88 7.11
C ALA A 330 -5.78 -9.47 6.62
N THR A 331 -6.49 -8.72 7.46
CA THR A 331 -6.70 -7.28 7.34
C THR A 331 -5.36 -6.53 7.39
N SER A 332 -5.35 -5.27 6.95
CA SER A 332 -4.17 -4.40 7.09
C SER A 332 -3.62 -4.34 8.52
N ARG A 333 -4.48 -4.51 9.55
CA ARG A 333 -4.08 -4.52 10.96
C ARG A 333 -3.14 -5.68 11.29
N PHE A 334 -3.46 -6.90 10.85
CA PHE A 334 -2.61 -8.05 11.15
C PHE A 334 -1.58 -8.32 10.05
N ARG A 335 -1.77 -7.80 8.83
CA ARG A 335 -0.81 -7.99 7.74
C ARG A 335 0.61 -7.51 8.08
N ALA A 336 0.73 -6.39 8.80
CA ALA A 336 2.02 -5.89 9.25
C ALA A 336 2.67 -6.83 10.28
N VAL A 337 1.87 -7.34 11.23
CA VAL A 337 2.30 -8.31 12.24
C VAL A 337 2.71 -9.64 11.61
N ILE A 338 1.91 -10.16 10.66
CA ILE A 338 2.21 -11.37 9.90
C ILE A 338 3.50 -11.20 9.10
N THR A 339 3.70 -10.04 8.47
CA THR A 339 4.93 -9.77 7.71
C THR A 339 6.14 -9.68 8.65
N ALA A 340 5.99 -9.05 9.82
CA ALA A 340 7.06 -9.00 10.82
C ALA A 340 7.40 -10.41 11.37
N ALA A 341 6.39 -11.25 11.61
CA ALA A 341 6.57 -12.64 12.01
C ALA A 341 7.30 -13.46 10.93
N GLU A 342 6.88 -13.34 9.66
CA GLU A 342 7.53 -13.97 8.50
C GLU A 342 8.99 -13.50 8.35
N GLU A 343 9.27 -12.21 8.52
CA GLU A 343 10.62 -11.65 8.40
C GLU A 343 11.56 -12.08 9.54
N LYS A 344 11.03 -12.37 10.73
CA LYS A 344 11.77 -12.85 11.90
C LYS A 344 11.78 -14.38 12.02
N ASP A 345 11.03 -15.07 11.17
CA ASP A 345 10.71 -16.49 11.31
C ASP A 345 10.20 -16.86 12.73
N ASP A 346 9.40 -15.95 13.32
CA ASP A 346 8.82 -16.08 14.65
C ASP A 346 7.31 -15.77 14.61
N TYR A 347 6.51 -16.83 14.51
CA TYR A 347 5.05 -16.73 14.47
C TYR A 347 4.40 -16.63 15.86
N HIS A 348 5.14 -16.82 16.95
CA HIS A 348 4.61 -16.50 18.29
C HIS A 348 4.28 -15.02 18.42
N LEU A 349 5.01 -14.16 17.70
CA LEU A 349 4.68 -12.74 17.57
C LEU A 349 3.25 -12.50 17.05
N LEU A 350 2.80 -13.30 16.07
CA LEU A 350 1.42 -13.26 15.57
C LEU A 350 0.44 -13.81 16.60
N TYR A 351 0.73 -14.96 17.19
CA TYR A 351 -0.17 -15.63 18.13
C TYR A 351 -0.41 -14.80 19.39
N ASN A 352 0.65 -14.20 19.94
CA ASN A 352 0.55 -13.28 21.07
C ASN A 352 -0.26 -12.03 20.71
N ALA A 353 -0.05 -11.45 19.52
CA ALA A 353 -0.85 -10.32 19.06
C ALA A 353 -2.34 -10.65 18.91
N LEU A 354 -2.65 -11.84 18.42
CA LEU A 354 -4.01 -12.33 18.29
C LEU A 354 -4.66 -12.55 19.67
N ASN A 355 -3.97 -13.24 20.58
CA ASN A 355 -4.46 -13.52 21.94
C ASN A 355 -4.63 -12.25 22.78
N GLU A 356 -3.60 -11.40 22.89
CA GLU A 356 -3.71 -10.14 23.64
C GLU A 356 -4.75 -9.21 23.01
N GLY A 357 -4.84 -9.18 21.68
CA GLY A 357 -5.84 -8.40 20.98
C GLY A 357 -7.27 -8.85 21.31
N ALA A 358 -7.53 -10.16 21.41
CA ALA A 358 -8.85 -10.70 21.70
C ALA A 358 -9.48 -10.18 22.99
N GLU A 359 -8.68 -9.79 23.98
CA GLU A 359 -9.13 -9.27 25.27
C GLU A 359 -9.82 -7.89 25.16
N TRP A 360 -9.70 -7.23 23.99
CA TRP A 360 -10.19 -5.88 23.76
C TRP A 360 -11.36 -5.82 22.76
N PRO A 361 -12.32 -4.89 22.98
CA PRO A 361 -13.42 -4.66 22.05
C PRO A 361 -12.95 -4.43 20.61
N GLU A 362 -13.74 -4.88 19.64
CA GLU A 362 -13.45 -4.69 18.23
C GLU A 362 -13.28 -3.21 17.86
N CYS A 363 -12.30 -2.94 17.00
CA CYS A 363 -12.07 -1.59 16.50
C CYS A 363 -13.10 -1.26 15.41
N GLU A 364 -14.16 -0.54 15.81
CA GLU A 364 -15.33 -0.28 14.97
C GLU A 364 -15.25 1.04 14.17
N PRO A 365 -15.82 1.10 12.96
CA PRO A 365 -15.78 2.30 12.10
C PRO A 365 -16.37 3.55 12.73
N LYS A 366 -17.38 3.37 13.61
CA LYS A 366 -18.09 4.44 14.29
C LYS A 366 -17.44 4.85 15.61
N GLY A 367 -16.34 4.21 15.98
CA GLY A 367 -15.70 4.37 17.28
C GLY A 367 -16.07 3.28 18.26
N VAL A 368 -15.33 3.26 19.36
CA VAL A 368 -15.46 2.32 20.47
C VAL A 368 -15.62 3.14 21.75
N SER A 369 -16.31 2.59 22.75
CA SER A 369 -16.38 3.13 24.10
C SER A 369 -15.96 2.07 25.12
N ASN A 370 -15.67 2.49 26.35
CA ASN A 370 -15.33 1.57 27.46
C ASN A 370 -14.14 0.64 27.16
N THR A 371 -13.12 1.17 26.49
CA THR A 371 -11.83 0.51 26.26
C THR A 371 -10.71 1.35 26.86
N THR A 372 -9.57 0.75 27.16
CA THR A 372 -8.35 1.52 27.46
C THR A 372 -7.86 2.14 26.17
N TRP A 373 -7.72 3.46 26.19
CA TRP A 373 -7.16 4.23 25.10
C TRP A 373 -5.67 4.44 25.34
N PHE A 374 -4.90 4.54 24.27
CA PHE A 374 -3.46 4.74 24.28
C PHE A 374 -3.11 5.99 23.48
N THR A 375 -2.10 6.72 23.95
CA THR A 375 -1.56 7.94 23.34
C THR A 375 -0.04 7.99 23.56
N PHE A 376 0.65 8.96 22.99
CA PHE A 376 2.06 9.19 23.30
C PHE A 376 2.23 9.95 24.63
N PRO A 377 3.39 9.82 25.31
CA PRO A 377 3.76 10.63 26.47
C PRO A 377 3.48 12.11 26.27
N GLY A 378 3.02 12.78 27.34
CA GLY A 378 2.60 14.19 27.29
C GLY A 378 1.21 14.42 26.68
N ASN A 379 0.48 13.36 26.33
CA ASN A 379 -0.86 13.44 25.73
C ASN A 379 -0.90 14.40 24.54
N VAL A 380 -0.01 14.13 23.57
CA VAL A 380 0.33 14.99 22.41
C VAL A 380 -0.86 15.74 21.80
N HIS A 381 -2.02 15.09 21.66
CA HIS A 381 -3.24 15.76 21.26
C HIS A 381 -4.49 15.10 21.84
N ARG A 382 -5.48 15.91 22.26
CA ARG A 382 -6.73 15.43 22.88
C ARG A 382 -7.48 14.42 22.00
N SER A 383 -7.59 14.69 20.70
CA SER A 383 -8.30 13.80 19.75
C SER A 383 -7.47 12.61 19.26
N TYR A 384 -6.19 12.52 19.62
CA TYR A 384 -5.34 11.39 19.26
C TYR A 384 -5.58 10.25 20.23
N ALA A 385 -6.00 9.10 19.71
CA ALA A 385 -6.28 7.93 20.52
C ALA A 385 -6.16 6.64 19.71
N ILE A 386 -5.52 5.63 20.30
CA ILE A 386 -5.44 4.26 19.79
C ILE A 386 -6.21 3.35 20.75
N CYS A 387 -7.15 2.55 20.26
CA CYS A 387 -7.87 1.62 21.14
C CYS A 387 -6.98 0.44 21.56
N GLY A 388 -7.26 -0.18 22.71
CA GLY A 388 -6.51 -1.32 23.22
C GLY A 388 -6.34 -2.45 22.20
N ARG A 389 -7.36 -2.75 21.39
CA ARG A 389 -7.29 -3.76 20.33
C ARG A 389 -6.20 -3.47 19.30
N CYS A 390 -6.06 -2.21 18.88
CA CYS A 390 -5.03 -1.81 17.91
C CYS A 390 -3.66 -1.67 18.56
N TYR A 391 -3.60 -1.29 19.84
CA TYR A 391 -2.35 -1.23 20.58
C TYR A 391 -1.76 -2.65 20.76
N HIS A 392 -2.48 -3.55 21.42
CA HIS A 392 -2.04 -4.92 21.72
C HIS A 392 -1.93 -5.80 20.48
N GLY A 393 -2.92 -5.74 19.58
CA GLY A 393 -2.95 -6.61 18.40
C GLY A 393 -2.16 -6.11 17.20
N ASN A 394 -1.58 -4.91 17.24
CA ASN A 394 -0.84 -4.37 16.10
C ASN A 394 0.41 -3.56 16.48
N LEU A 395 0.31 -2.54 17.33
CA LEU A 395 1.45 -1.65 17.58
C LEU A 395 2.52 -2.31 18.48
N LYS A 396 2.11 -2.85 19.63
CA LYS A 396 2.99 -3.55 20.56
C LYS A 396 3.83 -4.66 19.90
N PRO A 397 3.26 -5.64 19.15
CA PRO A 397 4.05 -6.71 18.53
C PRO A 397 5.01 -6.23 17.44
N GLN A 398 4.80 -5.02 16.90
CA GLN A 398 5.75 -4.43 15.95
C GLN A 398 6.91 -3.69 16.64
N GLY A 399 6.97 -3.68 17.98
CA GLY A 399 7.98 -2.96 18.76
C GLY A 399 7.63 -1.49 19.02
N MET A 400 6.38 -1.08 18.81
CA MET A 400 5.94 0.29 19.12
C MET A 400 5.39 0.45 20.55
N GLY A 401 5.29 -0.64 21.32
CA GLY A 401 4.59 -0.66 22.61
C GLY A 401 5.04 0.46 23.56
N ASP A 402 6.36 0.55 23.74
CA ASP A 402 6.99 1.42 24.74
C ASP A 402 6.87 2.92 24.44
N TYR A 403 6.50 3.27 23.21
CA TYR A 403 6.21 4.67 22.87
C TYR A 403 4.83 5.12 23.36
N PHE A 404 3.93 4.21 23.76
CA PHE A 404 2.56 4.57 24.14
C PHE A 404 2.33 4.44 25.64
N ILE A 405 1.51 5.34 26.16
CA ILE A 405 0.98 5.31 27.52
C ILE A 405 -0.54 5.25 27.49
N PRO A 406 -1.19 4.74 28.56
CA PRO A 406 -2.63 4.86 28.72
C PRO A 406 -3.08 6.32 28.69
N LYS A 407 -4.13 6.59 27.94
CA LYS A 407 -4.77 7.90 27.78
C LYS A 407 -5.83 8.08 28.87
N THR A 408 -5.71 9.16 29.65
CA THR A 408 -6.50 9.39 30.86
C THR A 408 -7.62 10.42 30.70
N ASP A 409 -7.64 11.18 29.60
CA ASP A 409 -8.57 12.28 29.33
C ASP A 409 -9.80 11.89 28.49
N VAL A 410 -9.99 10.60 28.21
CA VAL A 410 -11.20 10.06 27.54
C VAL A 410 -12.25 9.75 28.60
N ARG A 411 -13.44 10.35 28.48
CA ARG A 411 -14.50 10.13 29.48
C ARG A 411 -15.08 8.72 29.37
N LYS A 412 -15.51 8.15 30.50
CA LYS A 412 -16.23 6.86 30.51
C LYS A 412 -17.48 6.96 29.62
N GLY A 413 -17.70 5.95 28.77
CA GLY A 413 -18.78 5.95 27.78
C GLY A 413 -18.57 6.84 26.55
N GLU A 414 -17.50 7.64 26.49
CA GLU A 414 -17.18 8.44 25.31
C GLU A 414 -16.83 7.52 24.13
N ASN A 415 -17.45 7.79 22.99
CA ASN A 415 -17.26 7.02 21.78
C ASN A 415 -16.21 7.70 20.88
N VAL A 416 -15.02 7.10 20.78
CA VAL A 416 -13.87 7.66 20.06
C VAL A 416 -13.49 6.77 18.89
N VAL A 417 -13.13 7.38 17.75
CA VAL A 417 -12.63 6.65 16.57
C VAL A 417 -11.12 6.51 16.68
N CYS A 418 -10.65 5.26 16.76
CA CYS A 418 -9.22 4.94 16.82
C CYS A 418 -8.48 5.44 15.57
N TRP A 419 -7.29 6.02 15.72
CA TRP A 419 -6.50 6.51 14.58
C TRP A 419 -5.94 5.39 13.68
N ARG A 420 -5.80 4.18 14.23
CA ARG A 420 -5.51 2.95 13.47
C ARG A 420 -6.75 2.32 12.85
N ASN A 421 -7.92 2.87 13.09
CA ASN A 421 -9.12 2.46 12.40
C ASN A 421 -9.03 2.90 10.95
N TYR A 422 -9.21 1.97 10.01
CA TYR A 422 -9.16 2.23 8.58
C TYR A 422 -10.12 3.34 8.10
N TYR A 423 -11.25 3.51 8.80
CA TYR A 423 -12.26 4.53 8.51
C TYR A 423 -11.87 5.90 9.07
N HIS A 424 -10.82 5.98 9.91
CA HIS A 424 -10.25 7.26 10.32
C HIS A 424 -9.55 7.94 9.13
N PRO A 425 -9.83 9.22 8.84
CA PRO A 425 -9.25 9.93 7.70
C PRO A 425 -7.72 10.05 7.75
N ALA A 426 -7.13 10.03 8.94
CA ALA A 426 -5.68 10.06 9.12
C ALA A 426 -5.01 8.68 9.01
N SER A 427 -5.76 7.56 8.94
CA SER A 427 -5.21 6.22 9.21
C SER A 427 -4.07 5.80 8.28
N VAL A 428 -4.13 6.18 7.00
CA VAL A 428 -3.10 5.87 6.01
C VAL A 428 -1.83 6.63 6.32
N ARG A 429 -1.90 7.97 6.40
CA ARG A 429 -0.72 8.80 6.70
C ARG A 429 -0.16 8.50 8.09
N HIS A 430 -1.03 8.25 9.06
CA HIS A 430 -0.64 7.77 10.39
C HIS A 430 0.12 6.46 10.32
N GLY A 431 -0.31 5.53 9.47
CA GLY A 431 0.41 4.28 9.22
C GLY A 431 1.76 4.46 8.56
N GLU A 432 1.87 5.33 7.56
CA GLU A 432 3.18 5.68 6.96
C GLU A 432 4.13 6.28 7.99
N MET A 433 3.64 7.21 8.82
CA MET A 433 4.42 7.86 9.88
C MET A 433 4.83 6.88 10.99
N LEU A 434 3.98 5.90 11.31
CA LEU A 434 4.35 4.83 12.23
C LEU A 434 5.42 3.90 11.64
N SER A 435 5.31 3.54 10.36
CA SER A 435 6.37 2.77 9.69
C SER A 435 7.68 3.55 9.66
N GLU A 436 7.61 4.87 9.44
CA GLU A 436 8.76 5.75 9.49
C GLU A 436 9.43 5.77 10.87
N ALA A 437 8.63 5.93 11.93
CA ALA A 437 9.09 5.86 13.31
C ALA A 437 9.70 4.51 13.65
N LEU A 438 9.14 3.40 13.16
CA LEU A 438 9.70 2.06 13.31
C LEU A 438 11.06 1.92 12.62
N ILE A 439 11.17 2.42 11.38
CA ILE A 439 12.40 2.34 10.60
C ILE A 439 13.52 3.14 11.26
N PHE A 440 13.23 4.35 11.74
CA PHE A 440 14.26 5.24 12.28
C PHE A 440 14.44 5.18 13.79
N GLY A 441 13.52 4.54 14.52
CA GLY A 441 13.53 4.57 15.99
C GLY A 441 13.19 5.94 16.56
N ASP A 442 12.60 6.83 15.76
CA ASP A 442 12.29 8.20 16.16
C ASP A 442 10.83 8.55 15.80
N PRO A 443 9.94 8.74 16.79
CA PRO A 443 8.56 9.11 16.57
C PRO A 443 8.33 10.61 16.36
N SER A 444 9.36 11.46 16.33
CA SER A 444 9.22 12.93 16.30
C SER A 444 8.36 13.44 15.13
N ARG A 445 8.58 12.94 13.91
CA ARG A 445 7.76 13.33 12.73
C ARG A 445 6.31 12.86 12.85
N LEU A 446 6.08 11.73 13.51
CA LEU A 446 4.75 11.27 13.81
C LEU A 446 4.05 12.20 14.81
N TYR A 447 4.77 12.74 15.80
CA TYR A 447 4.24 13.73 16.75
C TYR A 447 3.85 15.03 16.07
N GLU A 448 4.72 15.56 15.21
CA GLU A 448 4.41 16.74 14.39
C GLU A 448 3.12 16.53 13.59
N PHE A 449 3.01 15.38 12.90
CA PHE A 449 1.81 15.03 12.15
C PHE A 449 0.56 14.96 13.02
N ILE A 450 0.65 14.35 14.21
CA ILE A 450 -0.47 14.23 15.16
C ILE A 450 -0.91 15.60 15.69
N ASN A 451 0.02 16.55 15.86
CA ASN A 451 -0.29 17.90 16.34
C ASN A 451 -0.90 18.78 15.23
N GLU A 452 -0.55 18.54 13.98
CA GLU A 452 -1.06 19.32 12.84
C GLU A 452 -2.41 18.81 12.33
N HIS A 453 -2.61 17.49 12.25
CA HIS A 453 -3.77 16.91 11.58
C HIS A 453 -5.13 17.30 12.20
N PRO A 454 -5.31 17.31 13.54
CA PRO A 454 -6.57 17.66 14.19
C PRO A 454 -7.03 19.11 14.01
N LYS A 455 -6.13 20.00 13.56
CA LYS A 455 -6.49 21.37 13.17
C LYS A 455 -7.42 21.39 11.95
N ARG A 456 -7.60 20.24 11.28
CA ARG A 456 -8.53 20.05 10.16
C ARG A 456 -9.87 19.52 10.64
N GLN A 457 -10.96 19.97 10.01
CA GLN A 457 -12.29 19.41 10.29
C GLN A 457 -12.33 17.93 9.89
N GLY A 458 -12.65 17.04 10.83
CA GLY A 458 -12.69 15.59 10.60
C GLY A 458 -13.59 15.17 9.42
N CYS A 459 -13.39 13.94 8.93
CA CYS A 459 -14.19 13.43 7.82
C CYS A 459 -15.68 13.36 8.19
N ARG A 460 -16.53 14.01 7.39
CA ARG A 460 -17.97 14.13 7.67
C ARG A 460 -18.80 12.91 7.25
N GLY A 461 -18.16 11.83 6.79
CA GLY A 461 -18.80 10.53 6.62
C GLY A 461 -19.97 10.52 5.63
N ALA A 462 -20.89 9.55 5.83
CA ALA A 462 -22.00 9.24 4.93
C ALA A 462 -23.34 9.93 5.29
N LYS A 463 -23.38 10.77 6.34
CA LYS A 463 -24.61 11.51 6.72
C LYS A 463 -24.64 12.86 6.00
N THR A 464 -25.73 13.15 5.30
CA THR A 464 -26.14 14.49 4.85
C THR A 464 -26.53 15.32 6.07
N GLY A 465 -26.46 16.66 6.01
CA GLY A 465 -26.80 17.55 7.13
C GLY A 465 -25.62 18.25 7.81
N ARG A 466 -24.39 18.12 7.31
CA ARG A 466 -23.23 18.84 7.86
C ARG A 466 -22.24 19.25 6.77
N GLY A 467 -22.18 20.54 6.45
CA GLY A 467 -21.03 21.14 5.78
C GLY A 467 -21.33 21.86 4.46
N ALA A 468 -22.18 22.89 4.52
CA ALA A 468 -22.15 23.94 3.53
C ALA A 468 -20.77 24.63 3.53
N ASN A 469 -20.35 25.11 2.37
CA ASN A 469 -19.17 25.95 2.15
C ASN A 469 -17.83 25.29 2.55
N GLN A 470 -17.71 23.97 2.39
CA GLN A 470 -16.49 23.20 2.70
C GLN A 470 -15.58 23.05 1.49
N ARG A 471 -14.27 22.89 1.74
CA ARG A 471 -13.29 22.59 0.68
C ARG A 471 -13.41 21.15 0.22
N TRP A 472 -13.53 20.96 -1.10
CA TRP A 472 -13.60 19.65 -1.72
C TRP A 472 -12.45 19.42 -2.70
N TRP A 473 -12.02 18.17 -2.76
CA TRP A 473 -10.94 17.70 -3.62
C TRP A 473 -11.45 16.54 -4.50
N GLY A 474 -10.82 16.30 -5.64
CA GLY A 474 -11.14 15.16 -6.51
C GLY A 474 -11.82 15.59 -7.80
N TRP A 475 -12.97 15.00 -8.11
CA TRP A 475 -13.74 15.22 -9.33
C TRP A 475 -15.17 15.61 -8.99
N ASP A 476 -15.90 16.20 -9.94
CA ASP A 476 -17.27 16.62 -9.67
C ASP A 476 -18.16 15.48 -9.16
N LYS A 477 -17.95 14.28 -9.72
CA LYS A 477 -18.63 13.03 -9.38
C LYS A 477 -18.00 12.25 -8.22
N MET A 478 -16.82 12.66 -7.74
CA MET A 478 -16.14 12.01 -6.62
C MET A 478 -15.49 13.05 -5.71
N ARG A 479 -16.16 13.33 -4.59
CA ARG A 479 -15.83 14.39 -3.65
C ARG A 479 -15.05 13.84 -2.46
N ILE A 480 -13.86 14.36 -2.27
CA ILE A 480 -12.95 14.03 -1.16
C ILE A 480 -12.90 15.24 -0.23
N CYS A 481 -13.22 15.06 1.05
CA CYS A 481 -13.14 16.15 2.02
C CYS A 481 -11.70 16.48 2.39
N ASP A 482 -11.47 17.69 2.91
CA ASP A 482 -10.15 18.20 3.28
C ASP A 482 -9.35 17.26 4.20
N ALA A 483 -9.98 16.72 5.25
CA ALA A 483 -9.34 15.76 6.14
C ALA A 483 -8.91 14.45 5.45
N CYS A 484 -9.73 13.90 4.55
CA CYS A 484 -9.37 12.69 3.81
C CYS A 484 -8.26 12.98 2.78
N TYR A 485 -8.29 14.13 2.13
CA TYR A 485 -7.28 14.54 1.15
C TYR A 485 -5.89 14.65 1.79
N HIS A 486 -5.79 15.38 2.89
CA HIS A 486 -4.51 15.55 3.58
C HIS A 486 -4.12 14.35 4.46
N GLY A 487 -5.09 13.62 5.02
CA GLY A 487 -4.86 12.43 5.86
C GLY A 487 -4.58 11.14 5.09
N GLY A 488 -4.95 11.07 3.81
CA GLY A 488 -4.77 9.90 2.95
C GLY A 488 -3.48 9.88 2.14
N SER A 489 -2.50 10.72 2.49
CA SER A 489 -1.24 10.91 1.72
C SER A 489 -1.47 11.29 0.26
N MET A 490 -2.62 11.91 -0.04
CA MET A 490 -3.05 12.15 -1.42
C MET A 490 -2.23 13.23 -2.09
N THR A 491 -1.86 14.27 -1.34
CA THR A 491 -1.09 15.42 -1.81
C THR A 491 0.21 15.05 -2.53
N GLN A 492 0.77 13.88 -2.22
CA GLN A 492 2.03 13.40 -2.80
C GLN A 492 1.85 12.56 -4.06
N LYS A 493 0.61 12.25 -4.45
CA LYS A 493 0.32 11.39 -5.60
C LYS A 493 0.19 12.23 -6.87
N SER A 494 0.79 11.77 -7.97
CA SER A 494 0.66 12.42 -9.29
C SER A 494 -0.79 12.55 -9.75
N ILE A 495 -1.69 11.68 -9.28
CA ILE A 495 -3.11 11.73 -9.64
C ILE A 495 -3.81 13.01 -9.19
N VAL A 496 -3.33 13.67 -8.14
CA VAL A 496 -3.87 14.96 -7.69
C VAL A 496 -3.77 16.01 -8.79
N LYS A 497 -2.78 15.92 -9.68
CA LYS A 497 -2.67 16.80 -10.84
C LYS A 497 -3.86 16.68 -11.80
N LYS A 498 -4.61 15.57 -11.75
CA LYS A 498 -5.82 15.33 -12.55
C LYS A 498 -7.12 15.69 -11.82
N PHE A 499 -7.05 16.17 -10.58
CA PHE A 499 -8.24 16.62 -9.87
C PHE A 499 -8.81 17.86 -10.55
N GLN A 500 -10.12 17.82 -10.82
CA GLN A 500 -10.92 18.97 -11.23
C GLN A 500 -11.15 19.90 -10.05
N LEU A 501 -11.30 19.31 -8.85
CA LEU A 501 -11.52 20.05 -7.61
C LEU A 501 -10.25 20.12 -6.78
N ARG A 502 -9.80 21.33 -6.49
CA ARG A 502 -8.54 21.64 -5.81
C ARG A 502 -8.77 22.48 -4.55
N GLY A 503 -9.81 22.14 -3.81
CA GLY A 503 -10.16 22.81 -2.56
C GLY A 503 -11.14 23.96 -2.75
N GLU A 504 -11.88 24.00 -3.86
CA GLU A 504 -13.01 24.89 -4.05
C GLU A 504 -14.06 24.61 -2.98
N ARG A 505 -14.77 25.67 -2.59
CA ARG A 505 -15.86 25.56 -1.62
C ARG A 505 -17.16 25.24 -2.34
N ASP A 506 -17.84 24.19 -1.90
CA ASP A 506 -19.19 23.88 -2.38
C ASP A 506 -20.20 24.45 -1.37
N PRO A 507 -21.09 25.38 -1.78
CA PRO A 507 -22.11 25.93 -0.90
C PRO A 507 -23.14 24.86 -0.47
N MET A 508 -23.30 23.79 -1.25
CA MET A 508 -24.20 22.70 -0.92
C MET A 508 -23.56 21.71 0.06
N GLU A 509 -24.41 21.04 0.83
CA GLU A 509 -23.97 19.92 1.65
C GLU A 509 -23.65 18.71 0.77
N ARG A 510 -22.42 18.21 0.87
CA ARG A 510 -21.97 16.99 0.18
C ARG A 510 -21.46 15.94 1.16
N LYS A 511 -21.41 14.69 0.70
CA LYS A 511 -20.81 13.56 1.41
C LYS A 511 -19.41 13.31 0.87
N CYS A 512 -18.51 12.82 1.72
CA CYS A 512 -17.21 12.35 1.25
C CYS A 512 -17.32 10.91 0.72
N ASP A 513 -16.95 10.69 -0.54
CA ASP A 513 -17.01 9.37 -1.16
C ASP A 513 -16.05 8.37 -0.52
N LEU A 514 -14.93 8.85 0.04
CA LEU A 514 -14.00 8.01 0.80
C LEU A 514 -14.54 7.60 2.16
N ALA A 515 -15.79 7.92 2.53
CA ALA A 515 -16.47 7.25 3.63
C ALA A 515 -16.75 5.77 3.32
N SER A 516 -16.80 5.38 2.04
CA SER A 516 -16.92 3.98 1.61
C SER A 516 -15.60 3.23 1.80
N HIS A 517 -15.64 2.08 2.48
CA HIS A 517 -14.48 1.21 2.70
C HIS A 517 -13.79 0.84 1.38
N SER A 518 -14.59 0.37 0.42
CA SER A 518 -14.08 -0.13 -0.85
C SER A 518 -13.52 0.99 -1.74
N LEU A 519 -14.09 2.20 -1.71
CA LEU A 519 -13.52 3.34 -2.45
C LEU A 519 -12.24 3.85 -1.81
N ARG A 520 -12.21 3.91 -0.48
CA ARG A 520 -10.97 4.20 0.24
C ARG A 520 -9.90 3.15 -0.07
N TRP A 521 -10.27 1.87 -0.18
CA TRP A 521 -9.37 0.79 -0.56
C TRP A 521 -8.84 0.92 -1.99
N LEU A 522 -9.71 1.10 -2.99
CA LEU A 522 -9.30 1.31 -4.38
C LEU A 522 -8.38 2.54 -4.51
N PHE A 523 -8.71 3.61 -3.81
CA PHE A 523 -7.86 4.80 -3.76
C PHE A 523 -6.48 4.52 -3.14
N MET A 524 -6.44 3.71 -2.07
CA MET A 524 -5.21 3.34 -1.38
C MET A 524 -4.32 2.44 -2.22
N GLU A 525 -4.90 1.41 -2.85
CA GLU A 525 -4.23 0.48 -3.78
C GLU A 525 -3.84 1.12 -5.12
N ARG A 526 -4.13 2.42 -5.31
CA ARG A 526 -3.74 3.22 -6.48
C ARG A 526 -4.36 2.74 -7.80
N ASP A 527 -5.45 1.97 -7.76
CA ASP A 527 -6.21 1.62 -8.97
C ASP A 527 -7.18 2.76 -9.32
N VAL A 528 -6.59 3.86 -9.79
CA VAL A 528 -7.30 5.09 -10.17
C VAL A 528 -8.28 4.83 -11.29
N THR A 529 -7.96 3.94 -12.23
CA THR A 529 -8.86 3.60 -13.34
C THR A 529 -10.15 3.01 -12.81
N LYS A 530 -10.09 1.98 -11.94
CA LYS A 530 -11.30 1.44 -11.32
C LYS A 530 -12.04 2.45 -10.46
N LEU A 531 -11.31 3.35 -9.81
CA LEU A 531 -11.91 4.41 -9.00
C LEU A 531 -12.71 5.39 -9.86
N LEU A 532 -12.16 5.79 -11.02
CA LEU A 532 -12.84 6.67 -11.98
C LEU A 532 -14.01 5.95 -12.68
N GLU A 533 -13.82 4.70 -13.13
CA GLU A 533 -14.90 3.85 -13.66
C GLU A 533 -16.06 3.74 -12.67
N TYR A 534 -15.75 3.54 -11.38
CA TYR A 534 -16.76 3.52 -10.34
C TYR A 534 -17.46 4.88 -10.20
N ALA A 535 -16.71 5.97 -10.17
CA ALA A 535 -17.27 7.32 -10.07
C ALA A 535 -18.20 7.63 -11.26
N ASP A 536 -17.84 7.19 -12.47
CA ASP A 536 -18.66 7.36 -13.67
C ASP A 536 -19.92 6.49 -13.66
N SER A 537 -19.81 5.22 -13.23
CA SER A 537 -20.97 4.32 -13.13
C SER A 537 -22.07 4.82 -12.19
N ARG A 538 -21.71 5.67 -11.22
CA ARG A 538 -22.63 6.27 -10.25
C ARG A 538 -23.38 7.48 -10.76
N ALA A 539 -22.89 8.11 -11.83
CA ALA A 539 -23.53 9.28 -12.45
C ALA A 539 -24.59 8.90 -13.49
N SER A 540 -24.62 7.63 -13.90
CA SER A 540 -25.63 7.06 -14.81
C SER A 540 -26.84 6.46 -14.07
N THR A 541 -26.87 6.57 -12.74
CA THR A 541 -27.95 6.14 -11.84
C THR A 541 -28.39 7.32 -11.00
#